data_AF-A0A5C2RZU7-F1
#
_entry.id   AF-A0A5C2RZU7-F1
#
_cell.length_a   1.000
_cell.length_b   1.000
_cell.length_c   1.000
_cell.angle_alpha   90.00
_cell.angle_beta   90.00
_cell.angle_gamma   90.00
#
_symmetry.space_group_name_H-M   'P 1'
#
loop_
_entity.id
_entity.type
_entity.pdbx_description
1 polymer ?
#
loop_
_entity_poly.entity_id
_entity_poly.type
_entity_poly.pdbx_seq_one_letter_code
_entity_poly.pdbx_strand_id
1 'polypeptide(L)'
;MLRTRKRRPLTPRALLVGGFKTWQPDLYLYYEDYMLRLRRAHPHLRWNWEPCVFAAATFNLGPRSIAHIHTDHKNFAAGWCGILALGNFDPKKGGHLVLWDLKLVIEFPPGTVMYIPSAILRHSNTTIAQGEKRRSFTQFTAGGLFRWVDCDFQTKKKFEAQGFEHDMNGNERWKDASGRYILWEELLKRAS
;
A
#
# COMPACT_ATOMS: atom_id res chain seq x y z
N MET A 1 12.72 33.34 23.26
CA MET A 1 12.83 33.23 21.79
C MET A 1 12.66 31.75 21.40
N LEU A 2 11.44 31.32 21.08
CA LEU A 2 11.14 29.93 20.72
C LEU A 2 11.68 29.66 19.31
N ARG A 3 12.76 28.88 19.20
CA ARG A 3 13.24 28.37 17.91
C ARG A 3 12.24 27.32 17.43
N THR A 4 11.36 27.71 16.50
CA THR A 4 10.55 26.75 15.74
C THR A 4 11.51 25.85 14.96
N ARG A 5 11.53 24.56 15.34
CA ARG A 5 12.30 23.53 14.64
C ARG A 5 11.76 23.49 13.21
N LYS A 6 12.52 23.98 12.21
CA LYS A 6 12.16 23.86 10.79
C LYS A 6 11.81 22.39 10.52
N ARG A 7 10.54 22.10 10.26
CA ARG A 7 10.10 20.74 9.90
C ARG A 7 10.87 20.37 8.62
N ARG A 8 11.68 19.31 8.69
CA ARG A 8 12.31 18.76 7.48
C ARG A 8 11.19 18.37 6.50
N PRO A 9 11.31 18.66 5.20
CA PRO A 9 10.31 18.23 4.24
C PRO A 9 10.16 16.71 4.31
N LEU A 10 8.92 16.22 4.44
CA LEU A 10 8.63 14.79 4.41
C LEU A 10 9.03 14.27 3.04
N THR A 11 9.90 13.26 3.02
CA THR A 11 10.22 12.57 1.77
C THR A 11 8.97 11.82 1.28
N PRO A 12 8.81 11.58 -0.04
CA PRO A 12 7.76 10.72 -0.57
C PRO A 12 7.61 9.40 0.20
N ARG A 13 8.73 8.82 0.64
CA ARG A 13 8.77 7.58 1.41
C ARG A 13 8.13 7.73 2.79
N ALA A 14 8.50 8.78 3.53
CA ALA A 14 7.95 9.06 4.85
C ALA A 14 6.46 9.43 4.79
N LEU A 15 6.02 10.07 3.69
CA LEU A 15 4.62 10.42 3.47
C LEU A 15 3.73 9.18 3.36
N LEU A 16 4.14 8.16 2.58
CA LEU A 16 3.36 6.93 2.42
C LEU A 16 3.31 6.10 3.71
N VAL A 17 4.44 5.95 4.40
CA VAL A 17 4.48 5.16 5.64
C VAL A 17 3.70 5.86 6.76
N GLY A 18 3.90 7.17 6.91
CA GLY A 18 3.20 7.97 7.92
C GLY A 18 1.69 8.03 7.66
N GLY A 19 1.28 8.24 6.41
CA GLY A 19 -0.14 8.26 6.05
C GLY A 19 -0.81 6.91 6.31
N PHE A 20 -0.18 5.79 5.96
CA PHE A 20 -0.72 4.48 6.28
C PHE A 20 -0.92 4.31 7.80
N LYS A 21 0.10 4.64 8.60
CA LYS A 21 0.01 4.59 10.06
C LYS A 21 -1.11 5.46 10.63
N THR A 22 -1.30 6.66 10.09
CA THR A 22 -2.31 7.61 10.56
C THR A 22 -3.72 7.16 10.20
N TRP A 23 -3.96 6.81 8.93
CA TRP A 23 -5.30 6.56 8.42
C TRP A 23 -5.79 5.14 8.67
N GLN A 24 -4.87 4.19 8.92
CA GLN A 24 -5.21 2.80 9.07
C GLN A 24 -4.26 2.06 10.03
N PRO A 25 -4.23 2.48 11.32
CA PRO A 25 -3.22 2.09 12.30
C PRO A 25 -3.19 0.59 12.59
N ASP A 26 -4.35 -0.07 12.67
CA ASP A 26 -4.42 -1.47 13.12
C ASP A 26 -3.91 -2.43 12.03
N LEU A 27 -4.14 -2.10 10.75
CA LEU A 27 -3.53 -2.81 9.63
C LEU A 27 -2.04 -2.43 9.47
N TYR A 28 -1.66 -1.19 9.76
CA TYR A 28 -0.25 -0.79 9.78
C TYR A 28 0.53 -1.63 10.79
N LEU A 29 0.01 -1.83 12.01
CA LEU A 29 0.64 -2.65 13.03
C LEU A 29 0.73 -4.12 12.60
N TYR A 30 -0.30 -4.63 11.92
CA TYR A 30 -0.25 -5.97 11.32
C TYR A 30 0.87 -6.09 10.28
N TYR A 31 1.05 -5.09 9.40
CA TYR A 31 2.20 -5.08 8.48
C TYR A 31 3.53 -4.98 9.22
N GLU A 32 3.62 -4.12 10.23
CA GLU A 32 4.85 -3.89 11.00
C GLU A 32 5.33 -5.17 11.67
N ASP A 33 4.44 -5.93 12.31
CA ASP A 33 4.76 -7.25 12.90
C ASP A 33 5.37 -8.20 11.88
N TYR A 34 4.70 -8.41 10.74
CA TYR A 34 5.15 -9.35 9.72
C TYR A 34 6.48 -8.92 9.09
N MET A 35 6.67 -7.63 8.83
CA MET A 35 7.94 -7.13 8.31
C MET A 35 9.07 -7.24 9.33
N LEU A 36 8.80 -7.06 10.63
CA LEU A 36 9.79 -7.28 11.70
C LEU A 36 10.19 -8.75 11.80
N ARG A 37 9.22 -9.68 11.69
CA ARG A 37 9.49 -11.12 11.66
C ARG A 37 10.35 -11.51 10.45
N LEU A 38 10.05 -10.99 9.26
CA LEU A 38 10.88 -11.16 8.06
C LEU A 38 12.30 -10.62 8.23
N ARG A 39 12.46 -9.42 8.80
CA ARG A 39 13.77 -8.82 9.08
C ARG A 39 14.62 -9.69 10.00
N ARG A 40 14.02 -10.21 11.07
CA ARG A 40 14.71 -11.06 12.06
C ARG A 40 15.13 -12.39 11.46
N ALA A 41 14.24 -13.04 10.70
CA ALA A 41 14.54 -14.34 10.08
C ALA A 41 15.53 -14.23 8.91
N HIS A 42 15.54 -13.10 8.19
CA HIS A 42 16.37 -12.90 7.01
C HIS A 42 17.17 -11.59 7.08
N PRO A 43 18.14 -11.47 8.01
CA PRO A 43 18.89 -10.23 8.24
C PRO A 43 19.79 -9.83 7.07
N HIS A 44 20.02 -10.73 6.12
CA HIS A 44 20.81 -10.50 4.91
C HIS A 44 20.02 -9.79 3.79
N LEU A 45 18.69 -9.69 3.90
CA LEU A 45 17.87 -9.01 2.90
C LEU A 45 18.11 -7.51 2.94
N ARG A 46 18.20 -6.91 1.75
CA ARG A 46 18.25 -5.45 1.58
C ARG A 46 16.85 -4.91 1.41
N TRP A 47 16.41 -4.10 2.36
CA TRP A 47 15.14 -3.39 2.28
C TRP A 47 15.28 -2.14 1.41
N ASN A 48 14.18 -1.73 0.78
CA ASN A 48 14.16 -0.53 -0.05
C ASN A 48 14.62 0.70 0.78
N TRP A 49 14.13 0.81 2.01
CA TRP A 49 14.52 1.80 3.02
C TRP A 49 13.96 1.42 4.39
N GLU A 50 14.56 2.00 5.44
CA GLU A 50 14.13 1.81 6.83
C GLU A 50 13.93 3.15 7.53
N PRO A 51 12.88 3.30 8.37
CA PRO A 51 11.79 2.33 8.62
C PRO A 51 10.77 2.30 7.47
N CYS A 52 10.26 1.11 7.11
CA CYS A 52 9.16 0.94 6.15
C CYS A 52 8.37 -0.34 6.42
N VAL A 53 7.05 -0.27 6.35
CA VAL A 53 6.15 -1.44 6.46
C VAL A 53 5.84 -2.08 5.09
N PHE A 54 6.16 -1.41 3.99
CA PHE A 54 6.01 -1.96 2.66
C PHE A 54 7.27 -2.72 2.23
N ALA A 55 7.09 -3.93 1.69
CA ALA A 55 8.21 -4.75 1.22
C ALA A 55 8.71 -4.36 -0.17
N ALA A 56 7.86 -3.70 -0.98
CA ALA A 56 8.16 -3.36 -2.36
C ALA A 56 7.75 -1.92 -2.69
N ALA A 57 8.35 -1.39 -3.75
CA ALA A 57 8.02 -0.09 -4.30
C ALA A 57 8.28 -0.03 -5.81
N THR A 58 7.60 0.87 -6.51
CA THR A 58 7.81 1.07 -7.95
C THR A 58 7.84 2.56 -8.28
N PHE A 59 8.75 2.94 -9.17
CA PHE A 59 8.87 4.28 -9.71
C PHE A 59 8.40 4.28 -11.17
N ASN A 60 7.21 4.84 -11.43
CA ASN A 60 6.69 5.01 -12.78
C ASN A 60 7.12 6.40 -13.29
N LEU A 61 8.23 6.44 -14.04
CA LEU A 61 8.94 7.68 -14.37
C LEU A 61 8.43 8.41 -15.63
N GLY A 62 7.33 7.95 -16.24
CA GLY A 62 6.62 8.67 -17.29
C GLY A 62 7.34 8.69 -18.65
N PRO A 63 7.04 9.68 -19.53
CA PRO A 63 6.33 10.94 -19.23
C PRO A 63 4.82 10.79 -19.05
N ARG A 64 4.22 9.69 -19.51
CA ARG A 64 2.78 9.41 -19.41
C ARG A 64 2.58 8.04 -18.76
N SER A 65 2.69 7.98 -17.44
CA SER A 65 2.46 6.75 -16.69
C SER A 65 0.96 6.45 -16.67
N ILE A 66 0.52 5.63 -17.63
CA ILE A 66 -0.86 5.17 -17.79
C ILE A 66 -0.96 3.73 -17.34
N ALA A 67 -1.97 3.41 -16.55
CA ALA A 67 -2.28 2.03 -16.18
C ALA A 67 -3.61 1.63 -16.81
N HIS A 68 -3.62 0.53 -17.57
CA HIS A 68 -4.85 -0.12 -18.03
C HIS A 68 -5.60 -0.75 -16.84
N ILE A 69 -6.83 -1.19 -17.06
CA ILE A 69 -7.65 -1.81 -16.02
C ILE A 69 -6.98 -3.10 -15.56
N HIS A 70 -6.65 -3.18 -14.26
CA HIS A 70 -6.02 -4.35 -13.66
C HIS A 70 -6.31 -4.44 -12.17
N THR A 71 -5.92 -5.57 -11.57
CA THR A 71 -5.69 -5.70 -10.14
C THR A 71 -4.23 -6.08 -9.89
N ASP A 72 -3.69 -5.64 -8.77
CA ASP A 72 -2.41 -6.13 -8.28
C ASP A 72 -2.62 -7.43 -7.50
N HIS A 73 -3.18 -8.46 -8.15
CA HIS A 73 -3.67 -9.69 -7.52
C HIS A 73 -2.64 -10.47 -6.67
N LYS A 74 -1.34 -10.14 -6.76
CA LYS A 74 -0.28 -10.71 -5.92
C LYS A 74 -0.08 -9.97 -4.59
N ASN A 75 -0.60 -8.75 -4.48
CA ASN A 75 -0.56 -7.97 -3.25
C ASN A 75 -1.42 -8.62 -2.16
N PHE A 76 -1.16 -8.26 -0.91
CA PHE A 76 -1.99 -8.70 0.20
C PHE A 76 -3.44 -8.23 -0.01
N ALA A 77 -4.41 -9.14 0.11
CA ALA A 77 -5.79 -8.90 -0.33
C ALA A 77 -6.46 -7.72 0.41
N ALA A 78 -6.37 -7.70 1.74
CA ALA A 78 -6.82 -6.59 2.59
C ALA A 78 -5.74 -5.49 2.72
N GLY A 79 -4.68 -5.58 1.94
CA GLY A 79 -3.53 -4.71 2.02
C GLY A 79 -3.73 -3.40 1.29
N TRP A 80 -3.22 -2.31 1.86
CA TRP A 80 -3.16 -1.03 1.15
C TRP A 80 -1.95 -0.98 0.22
N CYS A 81 -2.16 -0.50 -1.00
CA CYS A 81 -1.12 0.01 -1.90
C CYS A 81 -1.18 1.53 -1.82
N GLY A 82 -0.08 2.16 -1.42
CA GLY A 82 0.04 3.60 -1.42
C GLY A 82 0.55 4.07 -2.77
N ILE A 83 -0.16 5.01 -3.38
CA ILE A 83 0.16 5.61 -4.68
C ILE A 83 0.38 7.10 -4.46
N LEU A 84 1.54 7.62 -4.83
CA LEU A 84 1.82 9.05 -4.91
C LEU A 84 1.79 9.49 -6.37
N ALA A 85 0.86 10.37 -6.71
CA ALA A 85 0.82 11.01 -8.02
C ALA A 85 1.93 12.08 -8.12
N LEU A 86 2.64 12.11 -9.24
CA LEU A 86 3.75 13.03 -9.51
C LEU A 86 3.65 13.60 -10.92
N GLY A 87 4.35 14.70 -11.18
CA GLY A 87 4.41 15.35 -12.48
C GLY A 87 3.68 16.68 -12.52
N ASN A 88 3.35 17.13 -13.72
CA ASN A 88 2.64 18.37 -13.99
C ASN A 88 1.54 18.09 -15.02
N PHE A 89 0.31 18.02 -14.53
CA PHE A 89 -0.91 17.80 -15.30
C PHE A 89 -2.09 18.45 -14.56
N ASP A 90 -3.15 18.80 -15.28
CA ASP A 90 -4.40 19.34 -14.72
C ASP A 90 -5.28 18.18 -14.20
N PRO A 91 -5.38 17.98 -12.87
CA PRO A 91 -6.12 16.86 -12.30
C PRO A 91 -7.64 16.99 -12.40
N LYS A 92 -8.16 18.09 -12.93
CA LYS A 92 -9.58 18.26 -13.27
C LYS A 92 -9.91 17.76 -14.67
N LYS A 93 -8.89 17.56 -15.51
CA LYS A 93 -9.05 17.17 -16.92
C LYS A 93 -8.53 15.76 -17.22
N GLY A 94 -7.61 15.24 -16.42
CA GLY A 94 -6.99 13.95 -16.68
C GLY A 94 -6.17 13.41 -15.51
N GLY A 95 -5.59 12.23 -15.71
CA GLY A 95 -4.78 11.55 -14.70
C GLY A 95 -5.55 11.06 -13.47
N HIS A 96 -6.89 11.02 -13.55
CA HIS A 96 -7.80 10.56 -12.49
C HIS A 96 -7.53 9.09 -12.15
N LEU A 97 -7.79 8.70 -10.90
CA LEU A 97 -7.87 7.30 -10.51
C LEU A 97 -9.29 6.78 -10.80
N VAL A 98 -9.38 5.62 -11.45
CA VAL A 98 -10.67 4.95 -11.69
C VAL A 98 -10.71 3.68 -10.85
N LEU A 99 -11.76 3.54 -10.03
CA LEU A 99 -12.06 2.35 -9.24
C LEU A 99 -13.33 1.71 -9.80
N TRP A 100 -13.15 0.71 -10.67
CA TRP A 100 -14.21 0.18 -11.52
C TRP A 100 -15.31 -0.52 -10.74
N ASP A 101 -14.93 -1.33 -9.74
CA ASP A 101 -15.89 -2.08 -8.92
C ASP A 101 -16.77 -1.15 -8.06
N LEU A 102 -16.23 0.01 -7.70
CA LEU A 102 -16.94 1.02 -6.92
C LEU A 102 -17.68 2.04 -7.80
N LYS A 103 -17.51 1.97 -9.13
CA LYS A 103 -18.03 2.95 -10.09
C LYS A 103 -17.61 4.39 -9.76
N LEU A 104 -16.37 4.56 -9.31
CA LEU A 104 -15.81 5.86 -8.93
C LEU A 104 -14.71 6.32 -9.90
N VAL A 105 -14.75 7.61 -10.24
CA VAL A 105 -13.67 8.33 -10.92
C VAL A 105 -13.27 9.48 -10.00
N ILE A 106 -12.01 9.52 -9.59
CA ILE A 106 -11.52 10.41 -8.55
C ILE A 106 -10.41 11.28 -9.12
N GLU A 107 -10.57 12.60 -9.04
CA GLU A 107 -9.48 13.55 -9.32
C GLU A 107 -8.28 13.19 -8.43
N PHE A 108 -7.10 13.03 -9.03
CA PHE A 108 -5.91 12.60 -8.31
C PHE A 108 -4.73 13.56 -8.55
N PRO A 109 -4.67 14.68 -7.80
CA PRO A 109 -3.71 15.75 -8.03
C PRO A 109 -2.24 15.33 -7.86
N PRO A 110 -1.31 15.89 -8.66
CA PRO A 110 0.12 15.72 -8.41
C PRO A 110 0.49 16.16 -6.99
N GLY A 111 1.35 15.39 -6.32
CA GLY A 111 1.77 15.62 -4.94
C GLY A 111 0.86 15.02 -3.87
N THR A 112 -0.23 14.35 -4.26
CA THR A 112 -1.16 13.70 -3.31
C THR A 112 -0.97 12.19 -3.27
N VAL A 113 -1.39 11.58 -2.16
CA VAL A 113 -1.35 10.13 -1.95
C VAL A 113 -2.76 9.57 -1.89
N MET A 114 -2.99 8.45 -2.56
CA MET A 114 -4.17 7.60 -2.37
C MET A 114 -3.73 6.21 -1.92
N TYR A 115 -4.45 5.65 -0.96
CA TYR A 115 -4.32 4.25 -0.58
C TYR A 115 -5.50 3.47 -1.12
N ILE A 116 -5.23 2.34 -1.77
CA ILE A 116 -6.28 1.46 -2.28
C ILE A 116 -5.97 0.00 -1.96
N PRO A 117 -7.01 -0.84 -1.74
CA PRO A 117 -6.84 -2.29 -1.72
C PRO A 117 -6.67 -2.84 -3.15
N SER A 118 -5.50 -2.56 -3.72
CA SER A 118 -5.13 -2.82 -5.12
C SER A 118 -5.28 -4.28 -5.58
N ALA A 119 -5.20 -5.23 -4.66
CA ALA A 119 -5.33 -6.66 -4.95
C ALA A 119 -6.77 -7.07 -5.33
N ILE A 120 -7.77 -6.36 -4.79
CA ILE A 120 -9.19 -6.73 -4.90
C ILE A 120 -10.02 -5.71 -5.69
N LEU A 121 -9.56 -4.46 -5.81
CA LEU A 121 -10.25 -3.43 -6.61
C LEU A 121 -9.60 -3.29 -7.98
N ARG A 122 -10.41 -3.52 -9.02
CA ARG A 122 -10.04 -3.22 -10.40
C ARG A 122 -9.84 -1.71 -10.54
N HIS A 123 -8.65 -1.32 -10.96
CA HIS A 123 -8.28 0.08 -11.05
C HIS A 123 -7.45 0.40 -12.29
N SER A 124 -7.50 1.66 -12.69
CA SER A 124 -6.73 2.24 -13.80
C SER A 124 -6.53 3.73 -13.54
N ASN A 125 -5.83 4.43 -14.43
CA ASN A 125 -5.86 5.89 -14.45
C ASN A 125 -6.17 6.43 -15.84
N THR A 126 -6.81 7.60 -15.89
CA THR A 126 -7.17 8.24 -17.15
C THR A 126 -5.94 8.85 -17.81
N THR A 127 -6.02 9.07 -19.12
CA THR A 127 -5.01 9.80 -19.89
C THR A 127 -4.86 11.24 -19.38
N ILE A 128 -3.77 11.87 -19.76
CA ILE A 128 -3.50 13.30 -19.55
C ILE A 128 -3.44 14.02 -20.91
N ALA A 129 -3.54 15.35 -20.91
CA ALA A 129 -3.48 16.14 -22.13
C ALA A 129 -2.09 16.11 -22.78
N GLN A 130 -2.03 16.50 -24.06
CA GLN A 130 -0.76 16.59 -24.78
C GLN A 130 0.17 17.62 -24.11
N GLY A 131 1.44 17.26 -23.94
CA GLY A 131 2.45 18.10 -23.29
C GLY A 131 2.50 17.96 -21.76
N GLU A 132 1.47 17.40 -21.13
CA GLU A 132 1.47 17.12 -19.69
C GLU A 132 2.36 15.92 -19.35
N LYS A 133 2.78 15.85 -18.08
CA LYS A 133 3.61 14.76 -17.56
C LYS A 133 2.97 14.16 -16.31
N ARG A 134 2.75 12.85 -16.31
CA ARG A 134 2.30 12.08 -15.15
C ARG A 134 3.28 10.96 -14.84
N ARG A 135 3.70 10.94 -13.59
CA ARG A 135 4.57 9.97 -12.95
C ARG A 135 3.87 9.44 -11.71
N SER A 136 4.35 8.34 -11.17
CA SER A 136 3.91 7.91 -9.85
C SER A 136 5.00 7.17 -9.11
N PHE A 137 4.85 7.16 -7.80
CA PHE A 137 5.62 6.32 -6.90
C PHE A 137 4.65 5.47 -6.09
N THR A 138 4.83 4.16 -6.08
CA THR A 138 3.96 3.24 -5.35
C THR A 138 4.73 2.46 -4.30
N GLN A 139 4.06 2.09 -3.21
CA GLN A 139 4.55 1.15 -2.21
C GLN A 139 3.48 0.11 -1.90
N PHE A 140 3.87 -1.15 -1.83
CA PHE A 140 2.97 -2.29 -1.67
C PHE A 140 3.71 -3.49 -1.06
N THR A 141 2.95 -4.51 -0.66
CA THR A 141 3.49 -5.76 -0.12
C THR A 141 2.75 -6.94 -0.73
N ALA A 142 3.51 -7.92 -1.24
CA ALA A 142 2.96 -9.15 -1.77
C ALA A 142 2.32 -9.99 -0.66
N GLY A 143 1.12 -10.52 -0.90
CA GLY A 143 0.42 -11.40 0.04
C GLY A 143 1.20 -12.68 0.34
N GLY A 144 2.03 -13.12 -0.61
CA GLY A 144 2.91 -14.27 -0.46
C GLY A 144 3.94 -14.11 0.67
N LEU A 145 4.32 -12.88 1.04
CA LEU A 145 5.23 -12.63 2.16
C LEU A 145 4.55 -12.89 3.51
N PHE A 146 3.28 -12.52 3.65
CA PHE A 146 2.51 -12.84 4.85
C PHE A 146 2.37 -14.35 5.02
N ARG A 147 1.97 -15.04 3.95
CA ARG A 147 1.90 -16.50 3.93
C ARG A 147 3.24 -17.17 4.22
N TRP A 148 4.36 -16.61 3.73
CA TRP A 148 5.69 -17.14 4.02
C TRP A 148 6.00 -17.09 5.52
N VAL A 149 5.66 -15.98 6.18
CA VAL A 149 5.81 -15.83 7.63
C VAL A 149 4.89 -16.77 8.40
N ASP A 150 3.64 -16.93 7.96
CA ASP A 150 2.66 -17.83 8.58
C ASP A 150 3.04 -19.31 8.45
N CYS A 151 3.77 -19.66 7.39
CA CYS A 151 4.33 -20.99 7.18
C CYS A 151 5.70 -21.16 7.88
N ASP A 152 6.06 -20.34 8.87
CA ASP A 152 7.37 -20.40 9.53
C ASP A 152 8.57 -20.34 8.55
N PHE A 153 8.51 -19.38 7.62
CA PHE A 153 9.56 -19.10 6.64
C PHE A 153 9.88 -20.29 5.72
N GLN A 154 8.86 -21.05 5.34
CA GLN A 154 8.97 -22.06 4.29
C GLN A 154 7.79 -22.03 3.32
N THR A 155 7.90 -22.77 2.22
CA THR A 155 6.80 -22.87 1.25
C THR A 155 5.60 -23.55 1.90
N LYS A 156 4.38 -23.11 1.55
CA LYS A 156 3.13 -23.76 2.00
C LYS A 156 3.15 -25.28 1.80
N LYS A 157 3.63 -25.74 0.63
CA LYS A 157 3.77 -27.16 0.32
C LYS A 157 4.62 -27.91 1.35
N LYS A 158 5.74 -27.34 1.78
CA LYS A 158 6.65 -27.96 2.76
C LYS A 158 6.04 -27.93 4.17
N PHE A 159 5.40 -26.82 4.54
CA PHE A 159 4.68 -26.67 5.80
C PHE A 159 3.58 -27.73 5.95
N GLU A 160 2.74 -27.89 4.94
CA GLU A 160 1.67 -28.90 4.92
C GLU A 160 2.22 -30.33 4.88
N ALA A 161 3.31 -30.59 4.16
CA ALA A 161 3.95 -31.91 4.13
C ALA A 161 4.55 -32.34 5.48
N GLN A 162 4.78 -31.39 6.40
CA GLN A 162 5.22 -31.66 7.77
C GLN A 162 4.05 -31.93 8.73
N GLY A 163 2.80 -31.86 8.24
CA GLY A 163 1.60 -32.04 9.04
C GLY A 163 1.14 -30.77 9.78
N PHE A 164 1.73 -29.61 9.46
CA PHE A 164 1.29 -28.33 10.02
C PHE A 164 0.11 -27.77 9.23
N GLU A 165 -0.79 -27.10 9.94
CA GLU A 165 -1.95 -26.42 9.39
C GLU A 165 -1.99 -24.96 9.84
N HIS A 166 -2.67 -24.11 9.07
CA HIS A 166 -2.90 -22.73 9.48
C HIS A 166 -4.07 -22.67 10.47
N ASP A 167 -3.91 -21.91 11.56
CA ASP A 167 -4.96 -21.71 12.57
C ASP A 167 -6.27 -21.16 11.98
N MET A 168 -6.16 -20.34 10.95
CA MET A 168 -7.29 -19.77 10.22
C MET A 168 -7.31 -20.29 8.79
N ASN A 169 -8.50 -20.66 8.31
CA ASN A 169 -8.73 -20.93 6.89
C ASN A 169 -8.71 -19.65 6.05
N GLY A 170 -8.81 -19.77 4.73
CA GLY A 170 -8.75 -18.62 3.82
C GLY A 170 -9.84 -17.56 4.06
N ASN A 171 -11.06 -17.99 4.39
CA ASN A 171 -12.19 -17.10 4.64
C ASN A 171 -12.05 -16.37 5.99
N GLU A 172 -11.57 -17.08 7.01
CA GLU A 172 -11.28 -16.48 8.33
C GLU A 172 -10.17 -15.44 8.23
N ARG A 173 -9.06 -15.77 7.55
CA ARG A 173 -7.99 -14.78 7.30
C ARG A 173 -8.50 -13.57 6.54
N TRP A 174 -9.38 -13.76 5.57
CA TRP A 174 -10.01 -12.66 4.85
C TRP A 174 -10.85 -11.77 5.77
N LYS A 175 -11.71 -12.37 6.58
CA LYS A 175 -12.57 -11.64 7.54
C LYS A 175 -11.74 -10.91 8.60
N ASP A 176 -10.74 -11.57 9.18
CA ASP A 176 -9.82 -10.97 10.14
C ASP A 176 -9.08 -9.78 9.52
N ALA A 177 -8.44 -9.98 8.37
CA ALA A 177 -7.64 -8.94 7.75
C ALA A 177 -8.50 -7.74 7.28
N SER A 178 -9.71 -7.99 6.76
CA SER A 178 -10.63 -6.91 6.36
C SER A 178 -11.25 -6.20 7.56
N GLY A 179 -11.51 -6.93 8.65
CA GLY A 179 -12.01 -6.38 9.91
C GLY A 179 -11.02 -5.46 10.62
N ARG A 180 -9.76 -5.44 10.19
CA ARG A 180 -8.76 -4.48 10.67
C ARG A 180 -8.96 -3.09 10.10
N TYR A 181 -9.73 -2.90 9.03
CA TYR A 181 -10.03 -1.57 8.51
C TYR A 181 -10.76 -0.73 9.57
N ILE A 182 -10.18 0.40 9.92
CA ILE A 182 -10.80 1.36 10.82
C ILE A 182 -11.96 2.01 10.08
N LEU A 183 -13.08 2.14 10.76
CA LEU A 183 -14.21 2.87 10.20
C LEU A 183 -13.95 4.37 10.32
N TRP A 184 -14.49 5.16 9.38
CA TRP A 184 -14.33 6.61 9.36
C TRP A 184 -14.74 7.26 10.70
N GLU A 185 -15.85 6.80 11.28
CA GLU A 185 -16.36 7.29 12.57
C GLU A 185 -15.40 7.01 13.73
N GLU A 186 -14.76 5.84 13.74
CA GLU A 186 -13.77 5.47 14.75
C GLU A 186 -12.50 6.29 14.61
N LEU A 187 -12.09 6.55 13.37
CA LEU A 187 -10.93 7.39 13.10
C LEU A 187 -11.16 8.82 13.56
N LEU A 188 -12.35 9.40 13.32
CA LEU A 188 -12.70 10.73 13.79
C LEU A 188 -12.62 10.83 15.33
N LYS A 189 -13.09 9.82 16.05
CA LYS A 189 -12.97 9.75 17.52
C LYS A 189 -11.53 9.70 18.02
N ARG A 190 -10.59 9.17 17.22
CA ARG A 190 -9.15 9.16 17.56
C ARG A 190 -8.49 10.52 17.31
N ALA A 191 -9.11 11.40 16.52
CA ALA A 191 -8.57 12.71 16.14
C ALA A 191 -9.09 13.86 17.00
N SER A 192 -10.19 13.65 17.74
CA SER A 192 -10.77 14.56 18.74
C SER A 192 -10.10 14.41 20.10
#